data_AF-A0A4Q2XUP0-F1
#
_entry.id   AF-A0A4Q2XUP0-F1
#
_cell.length_a   1.000
_cell.length_b   1.000
_cell.length_c   1.000
_cell.angle_alpha   90.00
_cell.angle_beta   90.00
_cell.angle_gamma   90.00
#
_symmetry.space_group_name_H-M   'P 1'
#
loop_
_entity.id
_entity.type
_entity.pdbx_description
1 polymer ?
#
loop_
_entity_poly.entity_id
_entity_poly.type
_entity_poly.pdbx_seq_one_letter_code
_entity_poly.pdbx_strand_id
1 'polypeptide(L)'
;SHITGGGLPENLERLFRGMGADLAIPRWELPGIEKLLSHVDAEDRFHTFNMGIGWVAIVAESDFEAALKAGDGGTVIGRMVPEEGVRVCVRGE
;
A
#
# COMPACT_ATOMS: atom_id res chain seq x y z
N SER A 1 5.77 -6.68 5.16
CA SER A 1 5.33 -7.51 4.02
C SER A 1 6.09 -7.09 2.78
N HIS A 2 6.64 -8.05 2.03
CA HIS A 2 7.18 -7.80 0.70
C HIS A 2 6.00 -7.78 -0.28
N ILE A 3 5.84 -6.71 -1.04
CA ILE A 3 4.69 -6.54 -1.93
C ILE A 3 5.07 -7.07 -3.31
N THR A 4 4.45 -8.18 -3.70
CA THR A 4 4.75 -8.90 -4.94
C THR A 4 3.48 -9.08 -5.77
N GLY A 5 3.28 -10.24 -6.40
CA GLY A 5 1.98 -10.59 -7.01
C GLY A 5 0.87 -10.52 -5.97
N GLY A 6 -0.32 -10.10 -6.39
CA GLY A 6 -1.44 -9.84 -5.48
C GLY A 6 -1.49 -8.41 -4.91
N GLY A 7 -0.43 -7.62 -5.14
CA GLY A 7 -0.37 -6.21 -4.75
C GLY A 7 -0.53 -5.98 -3.24
N LEU A 8 -0.98 -4.79 -2.86
CA LEU A 8 -1.09 -4.40 -1.45
C LEU A 8 -2.13 -5.23 -0.67
N PRO A 9 -3.38 -5.43 -1.17
CA PRO A 9 -4.40 -6.11 -0.40
C PRO A 9 -4.01 -7.55 -0.05
N GLU A 10 -3.64 -8.34 -1.06
CA GLU A 10 -3.36 -9.76 -0.84
C GLU A 10 -2.13 -9.97 0.06
N ASN A 11 -1.09 -9.16 -0.09
CA ASN A 11 0.13 -9.30 0.71
C ASN A 11 -0.03 -8.82 2.16
N LEU A 12 -1.03 -7.98 2.46
CA LEU A 12 -1.27 -7.46 3.81
C LEU A 12 -2.38 -8.22 4.55
N GLU A 13 -3.46 -8.60 3.87
CA GLU A 13 -4.59 -9.34 4.48
C GLU A 13 -4.15 -10.66 5.13
N ARG A 14 -3.16 -11.34 4.53
CA ARG A 14 -2.54 -12.56 5.08
C ARG A 14 -1.96 -12.39 6.48
N LEU A 15 -1.64 -11.14 6.88
CA LEU A 15 -1.05 -10.82 8.17
C LEU A 15 -2.07 -10.43 9.23
N PHE A 16 -3.26 -9.95 8.83
CA PHE A 16 -4.09 -9.14 9.73
C PHE A 16 -5.09 -9.88 10.61
N ARG A 17 -5.23 -11.21 10.54
CA ARG A 17 -5.96 -12.05 11.53
C ARG A 17 -7.25 -11.44 12.12
N GLY A 18 -8.17 -10.99 11.25
CA GLY A 18 -9.44 -10.38 11.68
C GLY A 18 -9.43 -8.86 11.82
N MET A 19 -8.35 -8.21 11.39
CA MET A 19 -8.25 -6.76 11.19
C MET A 19 -8.08 -6.44 9.70
N GLY A 20 -8.21 -5.17 9.36
CA GLY A 20 -7.92 -4.64 8.02
C GLY A 20 -7.01 -3.43 8.06
N ALA A 21 -6.96 -2.70 6.95
CA ALA A 21 -6.23 -1.44 6.86
C ALA A 21 -6.84 -0.49 5.84
N ASP A 22 -6.77 0.82 6.15
CA ASP A 22 -7.08 1.89 5.22
C ASP A 22 -5.77 2.54 4.76
N LEU A 23 -5.50 2.46 3.47
CA LEU A 23 -4.26 2.92 2.85
C LEU A 23 -4.51 4.03 1.83
N ALA A 24 -3.73 5.10 1.91
CA ALA A 24 -3.65 6.17 0.93
C ALA A 24 -2.21 6.27 0.40
N ILE A 25 -1.99 5.79 -0.83
CA ILE A 25 -0.66 5.72 -1.45
C ILE A 25 -0.37 6.93 -2.34
N PRO A 26 0.91 7.31 -2.55
CA PRO A 26 1.26 8.39 -3.47
C PRO A 26 0.80 8.11 -4.91
N ARG A 27 0.47 9.18 -5.64
CA ARG A 27 0.35 9.13 -7.10
C ARG A 27 1.74 9.17 -7.72
N TRP A 28 2.02 8.26 -8.65
CA TRP A 28 3.30 8.22 -9.36
C TRP A 28 3.15 8.85 -10.74
N GLU A 29 3.80 9.99 -10.96
CA GLU A 29 3.79 10.71 -12.25
C GLU A 29 4.89 10.17 -13.17
N LEU A 30 4.71 8.92 -13.62
CA LEU A 30 5.62 8.27 -14.56
C LEU A 30 4.86 7.98 -15.87
N PRO A 31 5.26 8.56 -17.01
CA PRO A 31 4.51 8.42 -18.28
C PRO A 31 4.23 6.98 -18.70
N GLY A 32 5.15 6.05 -18.42
CA GLY A 32 4.97 4.63 -18.72
C GLY A 32 3.92 3.94 -17.84
N ILE A 33 3.80 4.35 -16.58
CA ILE A 33 2.87 3.76 -15.62
C ILE A 33 1.45 4.22 -15.90
N GLU A 34 1.23 5.50 -16.20
CA GLU A 34 -0.11 6.00 -16.54
C GLU A 34 -0.67 5.31 -17.78
N LYS A 35 0.15 5.12 -18.81
CA LYS A 35 -0.23 4.36 -20.01
C LYS A 35 -0.54 2.89 -19.68
N LEU A 36 0.21 2.26 -18.79
CA LEU A 36 -0.08 0.88 -18.37
C LEU A 36 -1.42 0.82 -17.64
N LEU A 37 -1.61 1.69 -16.64
CA LEU A 37 -2.81 1.73 -15.79
C LEU A 37 -4.07 2.11 -16.57
N SER A 38 -3.97 2.83 -17.69
CA SER A 38 -5.13 3.13 -18.53
C SER A 38 -5.72 1.89 -19.23
N HIS A 39 -5.04 0.75 -19.19
CA HIS A 39 -5.50 -0.52 -19.77
C HIS A 39 -5.89 -1.56 -18.70
N VAL A 40 -6.01 -1.14 -17.44
CA VAL A 40 -6.32 -2.01 -16.29
C VAL A 40 -7.50 -1.41 -15.54
N ASP A 41 -8.38 -2.26 -15.04
CA ASP A 41 -9.49 -1.81 -14.20
C ASP A 41 -8.97 -1.12 -12.93
N ALA A 42 -9.70 -0.07 -12.51
CA ALA A 42 -9.24 0.85 -11.46
C ALA A 42 -9.01 0.17 -10.10
N GLU A 43 -9.72 -0.93 -9.83
CA GLU A 43 -9.57 -1.74 -8.62
C GLU A 43 -8.48 -2.80 -8.78
N ASP A 44 -8.47 -3.51 -9.93
CA ASP A 44 -7.52 -4.58 -10.25
C ASP A 44 -6.05 -4.14 -10.19
N ARG A 45 -5.76 -2.86 -10.45
CA ARG A 45 -4.38 -2.34 -10.33
C ARG A 45 -3.80 -2.54 -8.92
N PHE A 46 -4.62 -2.44 -7.87
CA PHE A 46 -4.16 -2.61 -6.49
C PHE A 46 -3.94 -4.08 -6.13
N HIS A 47 -4.65 -5.00 -6.77
CA HIS A 47 -4.52 -6.44 -6.61
C HIS A 47 -3.48 -7.07 -7.55
N THR A 48 -2.98 -6.31 -8.53
CA THR A 48 -2.02 -6.82 -9.52
C THR A 48 -0.62 -6.27 -9.28
N PHE A 49 -0.50 -4.96 -9.10
CA PHE A 49 0.79 -4.28 -9.01
C PHE A 49 1.12 -3.90 -7.57
N ASN A 50 2.43 -3.75 -7.30
CA ASN A 50 2.89 -3.20 -6.02
C ASN A 50 2.62 -1.68 -5.88
N MET A 51 2.19 -1.03 -6.95
CA MET A 51 1.90 0.41 -7.00
C MET A 51 3.05 1.27 -6.44
N GLY A 52 4.29 0.90 -6.74
CA GLY A 52 5.51 1.61 -6.29
C GLY A 52 5.94 1.31 -4.86
N ILE A 53 5.19 0.51 -4.10
CA ILE A 53 5.49 0.14 -2.72
C ILE A 53 6.07 -1.26 -2.70
N GLY A 54 7.40 -1.40 -2.66
CA GLY A 54 8.05 -2.72 -2.62
C GLY A 54 7.94 -3.43 -1.26
N TRP A 55 7.93 -2.66 -0.17
CA TRP A 55 7.89 -3.19 1.19
C TRP A 55 6.99 -2.34 2.09
N VAL A 56 6.30 -2.99 3.02
CA VAL A 56 5.50 -2.35 4.06
C VAL A 56 5.94 -2.86 5.43
N ALA A 57 6.28 -1.95 6.34
CA ALA A 57 6.46 -2.25 7.76
C ALA A 57 5.20 -1.84 8.53
N ILE A 58 4.78 -2.68 9.47
CA ILE A 58 3.66 -2.41 10.38
C ILE A 58 4.29 -2.22 11.76
N VAL A 59 4.09 -1.04 12.33
CA VAL A 59 4.71 -0.63 13.60
C VAL A 59 3.65 -0.01 14.51
N ALA A 60 3.95 0.10 15.80
CA ALA A 60 3.12 0.87 16.70
C ALA A 60 3.12 2.35 16.28
N GLU A 61 2.04 3.07 16.59
CA GLU A 61 1.93 4.49 16.27
C GLU A 61 3.03 5.33 16.93
N SER A 62 3.53 4.94 18.11
CA SER A 62 4.67 5.60 18.75
C SER A 62 5.99 5.46 17.99
N ASP A 63 6.10 4.47 17.10
CA ASP A 63 7.38 4.05 16.53
C ASP A 63 7.54 4.47 15.07
N PHE A 64 6.52 5.08 14.45
CA PHE A 64 6.57 5.39 13.01
C PHE A 64 7.72 6.34 12.66
N GLU A 65 8.03 7.34 13.50
CA GLU A 65 9.14 8.26 13.23
C GLU A 65 10.49 7.56 13.25
N ALA A 66 10.69 6.62 14.18
CA ALA A 66 11.90 5.82 14.24
C ALA A 66 12.01 4.90 13.02
N ALA A 67 10.89 4.30 12.59
CA ALA A 67 10.82 3.48 11.39
C ALA A 67 11.16 4.27 10.12
N LEU A 68 10.65 5.50 9.98
CA LEU A 68 10.97 6.39 8.86
C LEU A 68 12.45 6.81 8.83
N LYS A 69 13.11 6.90 9.99
CA LYS A 69 14.55 7.23 10.08
C LYS A 69 15.45 6.03 9.81
N ALA A 70 14.92 4.80 9.88
CA ALA A 70 15.71 3.59 9.71
C ALA A 70 16.08 3.30 8.24
N GLY A 71 15.42 3.93 7.27
CA GLY A 71 15.73 3.79 5.85
C GLY A 71 15.26 4.97 5.02
N ASP A 72 15.92 5.21 3.89
CA ASP A 72 15.59 6.32 3.01
C ASP A 72 14.31 6.05 2.18
N GLY A 73 13.51 7.09 1.94
CA GLY A 73 12.35 7.04 1.05
C GLY A 73 11.08 6.41 1.65
N GLY A 74 11.05 6.12 2.95
CA GLY A 74 9.85 5.66 3.64
C GLY A 74 8.78 6.75 3.72
N THR A 75 7.51 6.35 3.66
CA THR A 75 6.36 7.22 3.94
C THR A 75 5.32 6.44 4.73
N VAL A 76 4.62 7.12 5.64
CA VAL A 76 3.39 6.58 6.22
C VAL A 76 2.36 6.48 5.10
N ILE A 77 1.71 5.32 4.94
CA ILE A 77 0.71 5.08 3.90
C ILE A 77 -0.68 4.78 4.45
N GLY A 78 -0.85 4.59 5.76
CA GLY A 78 -2.17 4.27 6.31
C GLY A 78 -2.09 3.76 7.74
N ARG A 79 -3.20 3.16 8.18
CA ARG A 79 -3.36 2.58 9.52
C ARG A 79 -4.13 1.26 9.45
N MET A 80 -3.90 0.39 10.43
CA MET A 80 -4.74 -0.77 10.65
C MET A 80 -6.07 -0.36 11.27
N VAL A 81 -7.13 -1.11 10.98
CA VAL A 81 -8.48 -0.87 11.50
C VAL A 81 -9.16 -2.18 11.91
N PRO A 82 -10.19 -2.16 12.78
CA PRO A 82 -10.89 -3.36 13.22
C PRO A 82 -11.67 -4.08 12.10
N GLU A 83 -12.15 -3.35 11.10
CA GLU A 83 -12.89 -3.92 9.98
C GLU A 83 -11.97 -4.70 9.05
N GLU A 84 -12.30 -5.96 8.77
CA GLU A 84 -11.54 -6.80 7.83
C GLU A 84 -11.44 -6.19 6.43
N GLY A 85 -10.39 -6.58 5.72
CA GLY A 85 -10.08 -6.17 4.36
C GLY A 85 -9.11 -4.99 4.28
N VAL A 86 -8.36 -4.94 3.19
CA VAL A 86 -7.39 -3.86 2.92
C VAL A 86 -7.93 -2.96 1.82
N ARG A 87 -8.28 -1.72 2.19
CA ARG A 87 -8.80 -0.69 1.28
C ARG A 87 -7.67 0.23 0.87
N VAL A 88 -7.52 0.44 -0.43
CA VAL A 88 -6.43 1.23 -1.00
C VAL A 88 -7.01 2.32 -1.90
N CYS A 89 -6.57 3.55 -1.70
CA CYS A 89 -6.78 4.66 -2.62
C CYS A 89 -5.46 5.35 -2.97
N VAL A 90 -5.44 6.07 -4.09
CA VAL A 90 -4.34 6.97 -4.44
C VAL A 90 -4.66 8.35 -3.88
N ARG A 91 -3.68 9.01 -3.25
CA ARG A 91 -3.85 10.36 -2.70
C ARG A 91 -4.26 11.34 -3.80
N GLY A 92 -5.38 12.02 -3.61
CA GLY A 92 -5.87 13.05 -4.53
C GLY A 92 -6.64 12.52 -5.73
N GLU A 93 -6.81 11.20 -5.85
CA GLU A 93 -7.92 10.61 -6.62
C GLU A 93 -9.19 10.59 -5.74
#